data_AF-A0A7S2T590-F1
#
_entry.id   AF-A0A7S2T590-F1
#
_cell.length_a   1.000
_cell.length_b   1.000
_cell.length_c   1.000
_cell.angle_alpha   90.00
_cell.angle_beta   90.00
_cell.angle_gamma   90.00
#
_symmetry.space_group_name_H-M   'P 1'
#
loop_
_entity.id
_entity.type
_entity.pdbx_description
1 polymer ?
#
loop_
_entity_poly.entity_id
_entity_poly.type
_entity_poly.pdbx_seq_one_letter_code
_entity_poly.pdbx_strand_id
1 'polypeptide(L)'
;AVYNFFWGQFADWYLEIAKTRLYNDDKAGARQCMDVLLHVFLSSLQLLHPYMPFVTEEIWQVLTGRQGSIMTSSWPSQDGKDEATRASFSVFQEAVRSVRNIRAEQQVPVNKKISALFTIDSEGLKSQVLSEEKALQFLCKIEDLTIIRREDAKSLSSEEHIETVVNDGFCVYIPLAGLVDAEQEISRLERQAGEIEKNLKN
;
A
#
# COMPACT_ATOMS: atom_id res chain seq x y z
N ALA A 1 14.16 4.10 -15.47
CA ALA A 1 12.72 4.41 -15.60
C ALA A 1 11.85 3.15 -15.52
N VAL A 2 11.93 2.22 -16.48
CA VAL A 2 11.11 0.99 -16.51
C VAL A 2 11.24 0.13 -15.24
N TYR A 3 12.45 -0.04 -14.71
CA TYR A 3 12.67 -0.78 -13.46
C TYR A 3 11.90 -0.19 -12.28
N ASN A 4 11.97 1.15 -12.09
CA ASN A 4 11.27 1.85 -11.01
C ASN A 4 9.75 1.76 -11.15
N PHE A 5 9.24 1.74 -12.39
CA PHE A 5 7.83 1.51 -12.64
C PHE A 5 7.44 0.07 -12.27
N PHE A 6 8.17 -0.93 -12.79
CA PHE A 6 7.82 -2.33 -12.61
C PHE A 6 7.86 -2.75 -11.14
N TRP A 7 8.91 -2.37 -10.41
CA TRP A 7 9.01 -2.67 -8.99
C TRP A 7 8.15 -1.72 -8.15
N GLY A 8 8.43 -0.42 -8.24
CA GLY A 8 7.88 0.57 -7.32
C GLY A 8 6.43 0.99 -7.56
N GLN A 9 5.83 0.68 -8.71
CA GLN A 9 4.43 1.00 -9.00
C GLN A 9 3.62 -0.27 -9.29
N PHE A 10 4.10 -1.13 -10.17
CA PHE A 10 3.35 -2.32 -10.56
C PHE A 10 3.39 -3.40 -9.46
N ALA A 11 4.56 -3.85 -9.03
CA ALA A 11 4.68 -4.90 -8.03
C ALA A 11 4.27 -4.43 -6.62
N ASP A 12 4.82 -3.31 -6.15
CA ASP A 12 4.62 -2.83 -4.78
C ASP A 12 3.18 -2.35 -4.49
N TRP A 13 2.48 -1.82 -5.51
CA TRP A 13 1.16 -1.23 -5.34
C TRP A 13 0.08 -1.94 -6.13
N TYR A 14 0.18 -1.93 -7.47
CA TYR A 14 -0.93 -2.41 -8.30
C TYR A 14 -1.23 -3.88 -8.06
N LEU A 15 -0.20 -4.74 -8.00
CA LEU A 15 -0.36 -6.18 -7.74
C LEU A 15 -0.95 -6.44 -6.35
N GLU A 16 -0.50 -5.71 -5.33
CA GLU A 16 -1.00 -5.86 -3.95
C GLU A 16 -2.48 -5.44 -3.85
N ILE A 17 -2.87 -4.35 -4.52
CA ILE A 17 -4.27 -3.92 -4.59
C ILE A 17 -5.11 -4.92 -5.39
N ALA A 18 -4.59 -5.43 -6.51
CA ALA A 18 -5.27 -6.38 -7.37
C ALA A 18 -5.68 -7.66 -6.61
N LYS A 19 -4.91 -8.11 -5.61
CA LYS A 19 -5.28 -9.26 -4.76
C LYS A 19 -6.66 -9.10 -4.11
N THR A 20 -7.04 -7.87 -3.74
CA THR A 20 -8.36 -7.60 -3.14
C THR A 20 -9.52 -7.81 -4.11
N ARG A 21 -9.27 -7.64 -5.41
CA ARG A 21 -10.26 -7.88 -6.48
C ARG A 21 -10.21 -9.32 -6.97
N LEU A 22 -9.03 -9.92 -7.04
CA LEU A 22 -8.83 -11.28 -7.53
C LEU A 22 -9.36 -12.36 -6.57
N TYR A 23 -9.32 -12.09 -5.25
CA TYR A 23 -9.74 -13.04 -4.23
C TYR A 23 -11.11 -12.74 -3.62
N ASN A 24 -11.88 -11.83 -4.22
CA ASN A 24 -13.26 -11.58 -3.81
C ASN A 24 -14.24 -12.49 -4.59
N ASP A 25 -15.51 -12.45 -4.20
CA ASP A 25 -16.56 -13.27 -4.85
C ASP A 25 -17.05 -12.68 -6.19
N ASP A 26 -16.64 -11.46 -6.56
CA ASP A 26 -16.99 -10.81 -7.82
C ASP A 26 -16.11 -11.31 -8.96
N LYS A 27 -16.54 -12.40 -9.60
CA LYS A 27 -15.85 -13.00 -10.74
C LYS A 27 -15.70 -12.05 -11.93
N ALA A 28 -16.66 -11.14 -12.15
CA ALA A 28 -16.59 -10.21 -13.28
C ALA A 28 -15.51 -9.14 -13.02
N GLY A 29 -15.51 -8.55 -11.82
CA GLY A 29 -14.47 -7.62 -11.39
C GLY A 29 -13.08 -8.27 -11.34
N ALA A 30 -12.99 -9.50 -10.85
CA ALA A 30 -11.74 -10.27 -10.85
C ALA A 30 -11.20 -10.49 -12.28
N ARG A 31 -12.09 -10.83 -13.22
CA ARG A 31 -11.71 -11.01 -14.64
C ARG A 31 -11.20 -9.71 -15.25
N GLN A 32 -11.92 -8.60 -15.07
CA GLN A 32 -11.49 -7.29 -15.56
C GLN A 32 -10.13 -6.88 -14.96
N CYS A 33 -9.93 -7.10 -13.66
CA CYS A 33 -8.66 -6.85 -12.99
C CYS A 33 -7.52 -7.69 -13.59
N MET A 34 -7.77 -8.97 -13.88
CA MET A 34 -6.79 -9.86 -14.49
C MET A 34 -6.41 -9.41 -15.91
N ASP A 35 -7.39 -8.97 -16.71
CA ASP A 35 -7.14 -8.50 -18.09
C ASP A 35 -6.23 -7.25 -18.08
N VAL A 36 -6.47 -6.29 -17.17
CA VAL A 36 -5.60 -5.10 -17.01
C VAL A 36 -4.22 -5.49 -16.48
N LEU A 37 -4.14 -6.37 -15.48
CA LEU A 37 -2.88 -6.86 -14.93
C LEU A 37 -2.03 -7.51 -16.01
N LEU A 38 -2.60 -8.40 -16.82
CA LEU A 38 -1.90 -9.07 -17.90
C LEU A 38 -1.44 -8.07 -18.96
N HIS A 39 -2.28 -7.12 -19.34
CA HIS A 39 -1.92 -6.07 -20.30
C HIS A 39 -0.71 -5.24 -19.84
N VAL A 40 -0.74 -4.73 -18.60
CA VAL A 40 0.37 -3.92 -18.04
C VAL A 40 1.63 -4.78 -17.85
N PHE A 41 1.48 -6.03 -17.44
CA PHE A 41 2.60 -6.94 -17.25
C PHE A 41 3.30 -7.27 -18.58
N LEU A 42 2.56 -7.66 -19.61
CA LEU A 42 3.10 -7.94 -20.94
C LEU A 42 3.80 -6.69 -21.52
N SER A 43 3.19 -5.52 -21.38
CA SER A 43 3.81 -4.25 -21.82
C SER A 43 5.11 -3.96 -21.06
N SER A 44 5.16 -4.27 -19.76
CA SER A 44 6.37 -4.14 -18.96
C SER A 44 7.46 -5.11 -19.40
N LEU A 45 7.12 -6.36 -19.74
CA LEU A 45 8.07 -7.33 -20.28
C LEU A 45 8.68 -6.82 -21.59
N GLN A 46 7.87 -6.24 -22.49
CA GLN A 46 8.37 -5.69 -23.75
C GLN A 46 9.38 -4.57 -23.52
N LEU A 47 9.09 -3.66 -22.58
CA LEU A 47 10.00 -2.59 -22.21
C LEU A 47 11.29 -3.08 -21.52
N LEU A 48 11.21 -4.20 -20.79
CA LEU A 48 12.35 -4.80 -20.09
C LEU A 48 13.19 -5.71 -20.99
N HIS A 49 12.63 -6.23 -22.08
CA HIS A 49 13.28 -7.21 -22.95
C HIS A 49 14.66 -6.79 -23.48
N PRO A 50 14.90 -5.54 -23.91
CA PRO A 50 16.23 -5.11 -24.34
C PRO A 50 17.32 -5.23 -23.27
N TYR A 51 16.93 -5.30 -21.98
CA TYR A 51 17.84 -5.41 -20.84
C TYR A 51 17.92 -6.83 -20.27
N MET A 52 16.82 -7.59 -20.32
CA MET A 52 16.71 -8.94 -19.73
C MET A 52 16.09 -9.93 -20.72
N PRO A 53 16.74 -10.20 -21.86
CA PRO A 53 16.09 -10.85 -23.01
C PRO A 53 15.63 -12.28 -22.71
N PHE A 54 16.44 -13.09 -22.03
CA PHE A 54 16.13 -14.49 -21.78
C PHE A 54 14.97 -14.69 -20.81
N VAL A 55 14.96 -13.96 -19.70
CA VAL A 55 13.92 -14.09 -18.66
C VAL A 55 12.58 -13.55 -19.17
N THR A 56 12.61 -12.39 -19.83
CA THR A 56 11.38 -11.79 -20.38
C THR A 56 10.80 -12.62 -21.53
N GLU A 57 11.64 -13.23 -22.37
CA GLU A 57 11.19 -14.17 -23.41
C GLU A 57 10.54 -15.40 -22.78
N GLU A 58 11.18 -16.06 -21.81
CA GLU A 58 10.60 -17.26 -21.17
C GLU A 58 9.23 -16.97 -20.55
N ILE A 59 9.10 -15.87 -19.80
CA ILE A 59 7.83 -15.47 -19.20
C ILE A 59 6.79 -15.16 -20.27
N TRP A 60 7.16 -14.44 -21.33
CA TRP A 60 6.27 -14.14 -22.45
C TRP A 60 5.74 -15.40 -23.12
N GLN A 61 6.63 -16.35 -23.46
CA GLN A 61 6.27 -17.63 -24.07
C GLN A 61 5.29 -18.42 -23.19
N VAL A 62 5.48 -18.43 -21.87
CA VAL A 62 4.53 -19.09 -20.95
C VAL A 62 3.16 -18.43 -20.99
N LEU A 63 3.10 -17.10 -21.01
CA LEU A 63 1.84 -16.35 -20.98
C LEU A 63 1.09 -16.35 -22.32
N THR A 64 1.78 -16.39 -23.45
CA THR A 64 1.17 -16.40 -24.79
C THR A 64 0.91 -17.79 -25.34
N GLY A 65 1.18 -18.85 -24.57
CA GLY A 65 1.02 -20.24 -25.04
C GLY A 65 2.04 -20.64 -26.10
N ARG A 66 3.27 -20.11 -25.97
CA ARG A 66 4.41 -20.28 -26.87
C ARG A 66 4.17 -19.81 -28.30
N GLN A 67 3.31 -18.80 -28.46
CA GLN A 67 3.01 -18.21 -29.76
C GLN A 67 3.74 -16.88 -29.95
N GLY A 68 4.66 -16.85 -30.92
CA GLY A 68 5.48 -15.67 -31.25
C GLY A 68 6.55 -15.36 -30.21
N SER A 69 7.57 -14.58 -30.58
CA SER A 69 8.63 -14.12 -29.67
C SER A 69 8.43 -12.66 -29.31
N ILE A 70 8.74 -12.30 -28.06
CA ILE A 70 8.68 -10.91 -27.60
C ILE A 70 9.63 -10.02 -28.41
N MET A 71 10.73 -10.55 -28.93
CA MET A 71 11.67 -9.87 -29.82
C MET A 71 11.02 -9.38 -31.13
N THR A 72 9.98 -10.08 -31.59
CA THR A 72 9.22 -9.73 -32.81
C THR A 72 7.88 -9.06 -32.51
N SER A 73 7.57 -8.81 -31.23
CA SER A 73 6.31 -8.20 -30.82
C SER A 73 6.30 -6.69 -31.09
N SER A 74 5.12 -6.12 -31.30
CA SER A 74 4.95 -4.67 -31.45
C SER A 74 5.36 -3.95 -30.17
N TRP A 75 6.16 -2.89 -30.31
CA TRP A 75 6.51 -2.03 -29.18
C TRP A 75 5.26 -1.40 -28.56
N PRO A 76 5.16 -1.29 -27.22
CA PRO A 76 3.98 -0.74 -26.58
C PRO A 76 3.75 0.72 -26.98
N SER A 77 2.51 1.05 -27.32
CA SER A 77 2.07 2.41 -27.57
C SER A 77 1.67 3.10 -26.27
N GLN A 78 1.81 4.43 -26.25
CA GLN A 78 1.30 5.24 -25.16
C GLN A 78 -0.16 5.59 -25.42
N ASP A 79 -1.05 5.14 -24.54
CA ASP A 79 -2.42 5.64 -24.49
C ASP A 79 -2.51 6.85 -23.52
N GLY A 80 -3.63 7.59 -23.59
CA GLY A 80 -3.83 8.86 -22.88
C GLY A 80 -3.49 8.81 -21.38
N LYS A 81 -3.13 9.97 -20.82
CA LYS A 81 -2.84 10.10 -19.37
C LYS A 81 -4.10 10.51 -18.63
N ASP A 82 -4.49 9.74 -17.63
CA ASP A 82 -5.51 10.14 -16.65
C ASP A 82 -4.84 10.76 -15.42
N GLU A 83 -4.58 12.07 -15.50
CA GLU A 83 -3.93 12.80 -14.41
C GLU A 83 -4.84 12.91 -13.16
N ALA A 84 -6.17 12.85 -13.33
CA ALA A 84 -7.10 12.91 -12.20
C ALA A 84 -7.03 11.62 -11.36
N THR A 85 -7.08 10.45 -12.02
CA THR A 85 -6.90 9.15 -11.36
C THR A 85 -5.53 9.04 -10.73
N ARG A 86 -4.48 9.52 -11.40
CA ARG A 86 -3.12 9.53 -10.86
C ARG A 86 -2.99 10.38 -9.60
N ALA A 87 -3.58 11.58 -9.59
CA ALA A 87 -3.57 12.45 -8.41
C ALA A 87 -4.33 11.80 -7.24
N SER A 88 -5.52 11.24 -7.49
CA SER A 88 -6.30 10.48 -6.51
C SER A 88 -5.50 9.32 -5.92
N PHE A 89 -4.81 8.56 -6.77
CA PHE A 89 -3.99 7.43 -6.34
C PHE A 89 -2.77 7.86 -5.51
N SER A 90 -2.18 9.03 -5.78
CA SER A 90 -1.08 9.57 -4.97
C SER A 90 -1.50 9.80 -3.52
N VAL A 91 -2.69 10.39 -3.31
CA VAL A 91 -3.26 10.58 -1.96
C VAL A 91 -3.46 9.22 -1.27
N PHE A 92 -4.00 8.24 -1.98
CA PHE A 92 -4.16 6.89 -1.45
C PHE A 92 -2.82 6.28 -1.02
N GLN A 93 -1.78 6.42 -1.84
CA GLN A 93 -0.44 5.94 -1.51
C GLN A 93 0.14 6.62 -0.28
N GLU A 94 -0.05 7.94 -0.15
CA GLU A 94 0.36 8.70 1.03
C GLU A 94 -0.35 8.20 2.29
N ALA A 95 -1.68 8.00 2.22
CA ALA A 95 -2.46 7.47 3.34
C ALA A 95 -1.95 6.11 3.82
N VAL A 96 -1.73 5.18 2.89
CA VAL A 96 -1.19 3.84 3.20
C VAL A 96 0.21 3.93 3.80
N ARG A 97 1.08 4.79 3.25
CA ARG A 97 2.43 5.01 3.81
C ARG A 97 2.36 5.57 5.22
N SER A 98 1.55 6.58 5.48
CA SER A 98 1.42 7.18 6.80
C SER A 98 0.96 6.16 7.85
N VAL A 99 -0.03 5.33 7.52
CA VAL A 99 -0.48 4.25 8.42
C VAL A 99 0.62 3.22 8.65
N ARG A 100 1.30 2.77 7.59
CA ARG A 100 2.39 1.79 7.71
C ARG A 100 3.59 2.35 8.50
N ASN A 101 3.89 3.63 8.36
CA ASN A 101 4.95 4.29 9.11
C ASN A 101 4.64 4.33 10.60
N ILE A 102 3.43 4.75 11.02
CA ILE A 102 3.04 4.70 12.43
C ILE A 102 3.16 3.27 12.96
N ARG A 103 2.65 2.28 12.21
CA ARG A 103 2.74 0.88 12.63
C ARG A 103 4.19 0.44 12.86
N ALA A 104 5.11 0.87 11.98
CA ALA A 104 6.52 0.55 12.11
C ALA A 104 7.16 1.27 13.31
N GLU A 105 6.87 2.56 13.50
CA GLU A 105 7.34 3.37 14.63
C GLU A 105 6.89 2.79 15.98
N GLN A 106 5.64 2.32 16.03
CA GLN A 106 5.04 1.66 17.20
C GLN A 106 5.32 0.15 17.27
N GLN A 107 6.15 -0.37 16.36
CA GLN A 107 6.55 -1.78 16.29
C GLN A 107 5.36 -2.75 16.29
N VAL A 108 4.23 -2.34 15.74
CA VAL A 108 3.03 -3.16 15.64
C VAL A 108 3.32 -4.34 14.70
N PRO A 109 3.12 -5.60 15.13
CA PRO A 109 3.36 -6.77 14.29
C PRO A 109 2.63 -6.67 12.94
N VAL A 110 3.28 -7.05 11.85
CA VAL A 110 2.77 -6.87 10.47
C VAL A 110 1.39 -7.51 10.26
N ASN A 111 1.10 -8.62 10.94
CA ASN A 111 -0.16 -9.35 10.80
C ASN A 111 -1.25 -8.94 11.81
N LYS A 112 -0.91 -8.09 12.79
CA LYS A 112 -1.87 -7.63 13.80
C LYS A 112 -2.83 -6.64 13.15
N LYS A 113 -4.12 -6.93 13.23
CA LYS A 113 -5.13 -5.97 12.76
C LYS A 113 -5.29 -4.83 13.75
N ILE A 114 -5.62 -3.65 13.24
CA ILE A 114 -5.79 -2.43 14.04
C ILE A 114 -7.08 -1.73 13.66
N SER A 115 -7.62 -0.92 14.56
CA SER A 115 -8.66 0.06 14.23
C SER A 115 -8.00 1.38 13.81
N ALA A 116 -8.66 2.14 12.96
CA ALA A 116 -8.19 3.47 12.55
C ALA A 116 -9.35 4.44 12.40
N LEU A 117 -9.15 5.68 12.84
CA LEU A 117 -10.10 6.77 12.73
C LEU A 117 -9.56 7.81 11.74
N PHE A 118 -10.36 8.20 10.75
CA PHE A 118 -9.96 9.13 9.71
C PHE A 118 -10.75 10.43 9.85
N THR A 119 -10.09 11.58 9.75
CA THR A 119 -10.75 12.86 9.55
C THR A 119 -10.46 13.33 8.14
N ILE A 120 -11.49 13.57 7.33
CA ILE A 120 -11.34 14.04 5.95
C ILE A 120 -12.26 15.25 5.75
N ASP A 121 -11.67 16.42 5.50
CA ASP A 121 -12.38 17.70 5.47
C ASP A 121 -13.10 17.98 4.13
N SER A 122 -12.60 17.41 3.03
CA SER A 122 -13.17 17.59 1.69
C SER A 122 -13.98 16.37 1.27
N GLU A 123 -15.24 16.57 0.86
CA GLU A 123 -16.10 15.48 0.36
C GLU A 123 -15.51 14.85 -0.92
N GLY A 124 -14.82 15.64 -1.76
CA GLY A 124 -14.10 15.14 -2.92
C GLY A 124 -12.98 14.18 -2.51
N LEU A 125 -12.15 14.58 -1.55
CA LEU A 125 -11.06 13.75 -1.02
C LEU A 125 -11.58 12.49 -0.35
N LYS A 126 -12.66 12.61 0.41
CA LYS A 126 -13.35 11.50 1.05
C LYS A 126 -13.85 10.49 0.04
N SER A 127 -14.51 10.94 -1.03
CA SER A 127 -14.96 10.06 -2.11
C SER A 127 -13.79 9.32 -2.79
N GLN A 128 -12.66 10.00 -3.00
CA GLN A 128 -11.45 9.42 -3.58
C GLN A 128 -10.85 8.32 -2.69
N VAL A 129 -10.60 8.61 -1.42
CA VAL A 129 -9.98 7.66 -0.48
C VAL A 129 -10.89 6.45 -0.24
N LEU A 130 -12.20 6.68 -0.06
CA LEU A 130 -13.15 5.61 0.25
C LEU A 130 -13.54 4.77 -0.96
N SER A 131 -13.35 5.27 -2.19
CA SER A 131 -13.59 4.45 -3.39
C SER A 131 -12.78 3.14 -3.40
N GLU A 132 -11.63 3.12 -2.71
CA GLU A 132 -10.75 1.96 -2.56
C GLU A 132 -10.57 1.57 -1.07
N GLU A 133 -11.58 1.79 -0.22
CA GLU A 133 -11.53 1.50 1.23
C GLU A 133 -11.04 0.08 1.53
N LYS A 134 -11.54 -0.92 0.80
CA LYS A 134 -11.14 -2.33 0.95
C LYS A 134 -9.65 -2.54 0.70
N ALA A 135 -9.09 -1.84 -0.30
CA ALA A 135 -7.67 -1.90 -0.60
C ALA A 135 -6.85 -1.27 0.53
N LEU A 136 -7.29 -0.14 1.05
CA LEU A 136 -6.65 0.51 2.19
C LEU A 136 -6.67 -0.38 3.45
N GLN A 137 -7.82 -0.95 3.79
CA GLN A 137 -7.94 -1.90 4.90
C GLN A 137 -7.02 -3.10 4.74
N PHE A 138 -6.97 -3.68 3.53
CA PHE A 138 -6.11 -4.83 3.23
C PHE A 138 -4.62 -4.51 3.34
N LEU A 139 -4.18 -3.38 2.76
CA LEU A 139 -2.78 -2.97 2.73
C LEU A 139 -2.25 -2.53 4.10
N CYS A 140 -3.11 -1.99 4.95
CA CYS A 140 -2.77 -1.47 6.28
C CYS A 140 -3.13 -2.43 7.43
N LYS A 141 -3.79 -3.56 7.13
CA LYS A 141 -4.37 -4.48 8.12
C LYS A 141 -5.29 -3.74 9.10
N ILE A 142 -6.18 -2.91 8.56
CA ILE A 142 -7.22 -2.24 9.35
C ILE A 142 -8.45 -3.15 9.39
N GLU A 143 -8.95 -3.44 10.59
CA GLU A 143 -10.20 -4.18 10.80
C GLU A 143 -11.40 -3.26 10.75
N ASP A 144 -11.33 -2.16 11.51
CA ASP A 144 -12.37 -1.15 11.59
C ASP A 144 -11.82 0.21 11.16
N LEU A 145 -12.41 0.76 10.10
CA LEU A 145 -12.14 2.11 9.64
C LEU A 145 -13.38 2.96 9.93
N THR A 146 -13.20 4.01 10.73
CA THR A 146 -14.29 4.94 11.08
C THR A 146 -13.92 6.35 10.66
N ILE A 147 -14.87 7.06 10.06
CA ILE A 147 -14.68 8.47 9.72
C ILE A 147 -15.32 9.31 10.81
N ILE A 148 -14.54 10.22 11.38
CA ILE A 148 -14.98 11.14 12.42
C ILE A 148 -14.84 12.58 11.93
N ARG A 149 -15.61 13.49 12.53
CA ARG A 149 -15.44 14.92 12.24
C ARG A 149 -14.17 15.41 12.92
N ARG A 150 -13.54 16.41 12.31
CA ARG A 150 -12.34 17.04 12.88
C ARG A 150 -12.56 17.66 14.26
N GLU A 151 -13.79 18.09 14.54
CA GLU A 151 -14.19 18.59 15.87
C GLU A 151 -14.19 17.48 16.92
N ASP A 152 -14.72 16.31 16.58
CA ASP A 152 -14.76 15.14 17.46
C ASP A 152 -13.34 14.59 17.70
N ALA A 153 -12.47 14.66 16.68
CA ALA A 153 -11.07 14.26 16.80
C ALA A 153 -10.29 15.08 17.83
N LYS A 154 -10.65 16.35 18.09
CA LYS A 154 -10.01 17.17 19.13
C LYS A 154 -10.27 16.67 20.55
N SER A 155 -11.33 15.87 20.74
CA SER A 155 -11.64 15.25 22.02
C SER A 155 -10.87 13.95 22.27
N LEU A 156 -10.19 13.42 21.25
CA LEU A 156 -9.33 12.25 21.40
C LEU A 156 -8.09 12.64 22.20
N SER A 157 -7.81 11.90 23.28
CA SER A 157 -6.60 12.09 24.05
C SER A 157 -5.37 11.66 23.24
N SER A 158 -4.34 12.51 23.18
CA SER A 158 -3.03 12.15 22.61
C SER A 158 -2.33 11.03 23.37
N GLU A 159 -2.76 10.72 24.60
CA GLU A 159 -2.27 9.57 25.37
C GLU A 159 -2.90 8.26 24.90
N GLU A 160 -4.06 8.30 24.25
CA GLU A 160 -4.81 7.13 23.81
C GLU A 160 -4.72 6.90 22.29
N HIS A 161 -4.32 7.91 21.52
CA HIS A 161 -4.28 7.87 20.06
C HIS A 161 -3.01 8.50 19.50
N ILE A 162 -2.47 7.90 18.45
CA ILE A 162 -1.43 8.53 17.63
C ILE A 162 -2.07 9.17 16.42
N GLU A 163 -1.79 10.46 16.24
CA GLU A 163 -2.18 11.23 15.07
C GLU A 163 -1.04 11.27 14.03
N THR A 164 -1.39 11.09 12.76
CA THR A 164 -0.55 11.49 11.64
C THR A 164 -1.34 12.30 10.63
N VAL A 165 -0.70 13.31 10.07
CA VAL A 165 -1.26 14.12 9.00
C VAL A 165 -0.83 13.50 7.67
N VAL A 166 -1.79 13.13 6.84
CA VAL A 166 -1.54 12.60 5.49
C VAL A 166 -1.37 13.77 4.52
N ASN A 167 -2.34 14.69 4.50
CA ASN A 167 -2.30 15.92 3.71
C ASN A 167 -3.18 17.00 4.35
N ASP A 168 -3.28 18.17 3.71
CA ASP A 168 -4.15 19.24 4.19
C ASP A 168 -5.62 18.80 4.18
N GLY A 169 -6.19 18.66 5.38
CA GLY A 169 -7.56 18.18 5.57
C GLY A 169 -7.72 16.66 5.63
N PHE A 170 -6.64 15.87 5.70
CA PHE A 170 -6.71 14.43 6.00
C PHE A 170 -5.73 14.05 7.12
N CYS A 171 -6.29 13.63 8.25
CA CYS A 171 -5.54 13.03 9.35
C CYS A 171 -6.01 11.59 9.61
N VAL A 172 -5.09 10.78 10.10
CA VAL A 172 -5.34 9.42 10.56
C VAL A 172 -4.97 9.32 12.03
N TYR A 173 -5.87 8.75 12.81
CA TYR A 173 -5.69 8.48 14.23
C TYR A 173 -5.72 6.96 14.45
N ILE A 174 -4.73 6.45 15.15
CA ILE A 174 -4.62 5.03 15.49
C ILE A 174 -4.75 4.90 17.01
N PRO A 175 -5.79 4.23 17.53
CA PRO A 175 -5.93 3.97 18.97
C PRO A 175 -4.79 3.08 19.46
N LEU A 176 -4.11 3.50 20.52
CA LEU A 176 -3.01 2.77 21.17
C LEU A 176 -3.51 1.56 21.97
N ALA A 177 -4.77 1.58 22.38
CA ALA A 177 -5.39 0.52 23.14
C ALA A 177 -5.29 -0.83 22.41
N GLY A 178 -4.57 -1.77 23.03
CA GLY A 178 -4.34 -3.09 22.46
C GLY A 178 -3.26 -3.16 21.38
N LEU A 179 -2.56 -2.06 21.04
CA LEU A 179 -1.42 -2.08 20.11
C LEU A 179 -0.10 -2.35 20.80
N VAL A 180 0.14 -1.66 21.90
CA VAL A 180 1.37 -1.78 22.72
C VAL A 180 1.17 -2.90 23.72
N ASP A 181 1.95 -3.96 23.58
CA ASP A 181 2.11 -4.95 24.64
C ASP A 181 3.08 -4.34 25.67
N ALA A 182 2.52 -3.81 26.77
CA ALA A 182 3.31 -3.12 27.79
C ALA A 182 4.41 -4.00 28.38
N GLU A 183 4.19 -5.32 28.49
CA GLU A 183 5.22 -6.25 28.98
C GLU A 183 6.34 -6.42 27.96
N GLN A 184 5.99 -6.51 26.68
CA GLN A 184 6.96 -6.61 25.60
C GLN A 184 7.78 -5.32 25.46
N GLU A 185 7.17 -4.16 25.68
CA GLU A 185 7.83 -2.86 25.65
C GLU A 185 8.74 -2.65 26.86
N ILE A 186 8.31 -3.05 28.06
CA ILE A 186 9.18 -3.05 29.26
C ILE A 186 10.39 -3.95 29.04
N SER A 187 10.18 -5.19 28.58
CA SER A 187 11.28 -6.13 28.32
C SER A 187 12.26 -5.61 27.25
N ARG A 188 11.76 -4.90 26.23
CA ARG A 188 12.58 -4.24 25.22
C ARG A 188 13.42 -3.11 25.81
N LEU A 189 12.81 -2.23 26.61
CA LEU A 189 13.50 -1.12 27.27
C LEU A 189 14.57 -1.62 28.24
N GLU A 190 14.29 -2.69 28.98
CA GLU A 190 15.27 -3.35 29.85
C GLU A 190 16.47 -3.88 29.05
N ARG A 191 16.22 -4.49 27.89
CA ARG A 191 17.29 -4.98 27.00
C ARG A 191 18.14 -3.83 26.45
N GLN A 192 17.51 -2.74 26.00
CA GLN A 192 18.22 -1.56 25.50
C GLN A 192 19.04 -0.88 26.61
N ALA A 193 18.48 -0.76 27.81
CA ALA A 193 19.20 -0.24 28.97
C ALA A 193 20.43 -1.11 29.29
N GLY A 194 20.29 -2.44 29.27
CA GLY A 194 21.40 -3.37 29.48
C GLY A 194 22.50 -3.26 28.42
N GLU A 195 22.14 -3.09 27.14
CA GLU A 195 23.10 -2.87 26.05
C GLU A 195 23.87 -1.54 26.21
N ILE A 196 23.18 -0.46 26.59
CA ILE A 196 23.80 0.85 26.85
C ILE A 196 24.73 0.79 28.08
N GLU A 197 24.31 0.15 29.17
CA GLU A 197 25.15 -0.04 30.35
C GLU A 197 26.44 -0.83 30.05
N LYS A 198 26.34 -1.83 29.17
CA LYS A 198 27.50 -2.63 28.74
C LYS A 198 28.45 -1.81 27.88
N ASN A 199 27.93 -0.91 27.04
CA ASN A 199 28.74 0.01 26.23
C ASN A 199 29.40 1.12 27.07
N LEU A 200 28.80 1.55 28.18
CA LEU A 200 29.39 2.53 29.10
C LEU A 200 30.50 1.95 29.99
N LYS A 201 30.57 0.63 30.15
CA LYS A 201 31.58 -0.08 30.94
C LYS A 201 32.83 -0.50 30.15
N ASN A 202 32.81 -0.33 28.83
CA ASN A 202 33.97 -0.47 27.93
C ASN A 202 34.55 0.89 27.57
#